data_AF-A0A251X5E3-F1
#
_entry.id   AF-A0A251X5E3-F1
#
_cell.length_a   1.000
_cell.length_b   1.000
_cell.length_c   1.000
_cell.angle_alpha   90.00
_cell.angle_beta   90.00
_cell.angle_gamma   90.00
#
_symmetry.space_group_name_H-M   'P 1'
#
loop_
_entity.id
_entity.type
_entity.pdbx_description
1 polymer ?
#
loop_
_entity_poly.entity_id
_entity_poly.type
_entity_poly.pdbx_seq_one_letter_code
_entity_poly.pdbx_strand_id
1 'polypeptide(L)'
;MTLTRKKVHVSIQISNGAHLQGTMIIERDTRLSDVFNNLKKDFIVVTDNGRQPHIVNKRHIIQIMELPEEGDSENEHEDDDQDYLELPGN
;
A
#
# COMPACT_ATOMS: atom_id res chain seq x y z
N MET A 1 17.24 17.75 13.26
CA MET A 1 16.88 16.74 12.24
C MET A 1 15.39 16.48 12.35
N THR A 2 14.61 16.81 11.32
CA THR A 2 13.18 16.53 11.25
C THR A 2 12.98 15.10 10.79
N LEU A 3 12.43 14.23 11.64
CA LEU A 3 12.15 12.84 11.30
C LEU A 3 10.97 12.79 10.32
N THR A 4 11.27 12.68 9.03
CA THR A 4 10.25 12.51 7.98
C THR A 4 9.87 11.04 7.86
N ARG A 5 8.56 10.75 7.87
CA ARG A 5 8.02 9.38 7.78
C ARG A 5 7.18 9.24 6.52
N LYS A 6 7.10 8.02 5.99
CA LYS A 6 6.19 7.64 4.91
C LYS A 6 5.33 6.45 5.31
N LYS A 7 4.18 6.33 4.66
CA LYS A 7 3.32 5.15 4.74
C LYS A 7 3.74 4.18 3.64
N VAL A 8 3.72 2.90 3.93
CA VAL A 8 3.98 1.82 2.96
C VAL A 8 2.88 0.80 3.14
N HIS A 9 2.11 0.58 2.08
CA HIS A 9 1.10 -0.48 2.05
C HIS A 9 1.81 -1.82 1.84
N VAL A 10 1.47 -2.81 2.66
CA VAL A 10 2.13 -4.11 2.65
C VAL A 10 1.13 -5.26 2.68
N SER A 11 1.50 -6.34 2.01
CA SER A 11 0.89 -7.65 2.15
C SER A 11 1.90 -8.59 2.80
N ILE A 12 1.47 -9.27 3.87
CA ILE A 12 2.30 -10.15 4.69
C ILE A 12 1.68 -11.54 4.72
N GLN A 13 2.46 -12.54 4.35
CA GLN A 13 2.09 -13.94 4.50
C GLN A 13 2.76 -14.51 5.77
N ILE A 14 1.94 -15.09 6.64
CA ILE A 14 2.35 -15.67 7.92
C ILE A 14 2.45 -17.21 7.79
N SER A 15 3.33 -17.82 8.58
CA SER A 15 3.64 -19.26 8.56
C SER A 15 2.46 -20.19 8.84
N ASN A 16 1.37 -19.69 9.42
CA ASN A 16 0.14 -20.42 9.65
C ASN A 16 -0.85 -20.33 8.47
N GLY A 17 -0.44 -19.75 7.35
CA GLY A 17 -1.29 -19.52 6.18
C GLY A 17 -2.14 -18.24 6.25
N ALA A 18 -2.07 -17.47 7.34
CA ALA A 18 -2.78 -16.19 7.43
C ALA A 18 -2.13 -15.14 6.53
N HIS A 19 -2.97 -14.28 5.94
CA HIS A 19 -2.55 -13.13 5.15
C HIS A 19 -2.99 -11.85 5.87
N LEU A 20 -2.05 -10.93 6.06
CA LEU A 20 -2.28 -9.63 6.67
C LEU A 20 -1.97 -8.55 5.64
N GLN A 21 -2.94 -7.70 5.35
CA GLN A 21 -2.72 -6.47 4.59
C GLN A 21 -2.82 -5.28 5.52
N GLY A 22 -1.98 -4.28 5.31
CA GLY A 22 -2.02 -3.08 6.14
C GLY A 22 -0.96 -2.07 5.77
N THR A 23 -0.78 -1.11 6.66
CA THR A 23 0.16 0.00 6.46
C THR A 23 1.27 -0.05 7.51
N MET A 24 2.51 0.04 7.04
CA MET A 24 3.68 0.29 7.87
C MET A 24 4.09 1.76 7.77
N ILE A 25 4.54 2.33 8.89
CA ILE A 25 5.13 3.67 8.93
C ILE A 25 6.64 3.51 9.08
N ILE A 26 7.40 3.96 8.08
CA ILE A 26 8.86 3.88 8.07
C ILE A 26 9.46 5.26 7.79
N GLU A 27 10.76 5.41 8.04
CA GLU A 27 11.48 6.65 7.68
C GLU A 27 11.47 6.85 6.16
N ARG A 28 11.36 8.11 5.72
CA ARG A 28 11.15 8.45 4.30
C ARG A 28 12.19 7.82 3.36
N ASP A 29 13.45 7.87 3.78
CA ASP A 29 14.60 7.42 2.97
C ASP A 29 14.95 5.94 3.20
N THR A 30 14.18 5.23 4.02
CA THR A 30 14.38 3.80 4.29
C THR A 30 13.52 2.94 3.37
N ARG A 31 14.04 1.78 2.96
CA ARG A 31 13.28 0.78 2.18
C ARG A 31 12.64 -0.25 3.12
N LEU A 32 11.56 -0.90 2.69
CA LEU A 32 10.96 -1.98 3.47
C LEU A 32 11.96 -3.10 3.79
N SER A 33 12.83 -3.44 2.83
CA SER A 33 13.90 -4.41 3.02
C SER A 33 14.81 -4.07 4.19
N ASP A 34 15.16 -2.79 4.37
CA ASP A 34 16.07 -2.35 5.43
C ASP A 34 15.41 -2.48 6.81
N VAL A 35 14.11 -2.16 6.88
CA VAL A 35 13.31 -2.31 8.11
C VAL A 35 13.14 -3.78 8.47
N PHE A 36 12.80 -4.62 7.49
CA PHE A 36 12.57 -6.04 7.69
C PHE A 36 13.86 -6.78 8.06
N ASN A 37 14.96 -6.51 7.35
CA ASN A 37 16.26 -7.15 7.60
C ASN A 37 17.03 -6.55 8.79
N ASN A 38 16.48 -5.55 9.49
CA ASN A 38 17.08 -5.05 10.71
C ASN A 38 17.07 -6.11 11.82
N LEU A 39 18.22 -6.74 12.03
CA LEU A 39 18.45 -7.81 13.02
C LEU A 39 18.33 -7.36 14.48
N LYS A 40 18.35 -6.04 14.75
CA LYS A 40 18.17 -5.51 16.11
C LYS A 40 16.70 -5.49 16.55
N LYS A 41 15.76 -5.76 15.63
CA LYS A 41 14.31 -5.74 15.89
C LYS A 41 13.69 -7.05 15.43
N ASP A 42 13.15 -7.82 16.37
CA ASP A 42 12.48 -9.11 16.09
C ASP A 42 11.03 -8.96 15.59
N PHE A 43 10.47 -7.75 15.64
CA PHE A 43 9.07 -7.50 15.28
C PHE A 43 8.92 -6.28 14.36
N ILE A 44 7.80 -6.25 13.63
CA ILE A 44 7.32 -5.10 12.87
C ILE A 44 5.93 -4.69 13.38
N VAL A 45 5.55 -3.45 13.10
CA VAL A 45 4.20 -2.94 13.43
C VAL A 45 3.47 -2.67 12.12
N VAL A 46 2.29 -3.23 12.00
CA VAL A 46 1.44 -3.12 10.81
C VAL A 46 0.06 -2.66 11.27
N THR A 47 -0.48 -1.62 10.65
CA THR A 47 -1.83 -1.14 10.95
C THR A 47 -2.81 -1.70 9.93
N ASP A 48 -3.77 -2.51 10.36
CA ASP A 48 -4.82 -3.01 9.48
C ASP A 48 -5.80 -1.87 9.14
N ASN A 49 -5.81 -1.47 7.86
CA ASN A 49 -6.77 -0.50 7.29
C ASN A 49 -7.01 0.75 8.17
N GLY A 50 -5.95 1.25 8.82
CA GLY A 50 -5.99 2.44 9.68
C GLY A 50 -6.69 2.27 11.04
N ARG A 51 -7.13 1.07 11.42
CA ARG A 51 -7.93 0.84 12.63
C ARG A 51 -7.10 0.43 13.83
N GLN A 52 -6.34 -0.67 13.72
CA GLN A 52 -5.63 -1.24 14.86
C GLN A 52 -4.18 -1.60 14.50
N PRO A 53 -3.20 -1.19 15.32
CA PRO A 53 -1.82 -1.62 15.16
C PRO A 53 -1.64 -3.05 15.67
N HIS A 54 -1.00 -3.88 14.86
CA HIS A 54 -0.60 -5.24 15.18
C HIS A 54 0.92 -5.32 15.26
N ILE A 55 1.43 -5.94 16.33
CA ILE A 55 2.85 -6.29 16.45
C ILE A 55 3.02 -7.69 15.87
N VAL A 56 3.79 -7.79 14.79
CA VAL A 56 4.01 -9.05 14.07
C VAL A 56 5.46 -9.48 14.28
N ASN A 57 5.65 -10.69 14.78
CA ASN A 57 6.98 -11.29 14.95
C ASN A 57 7.52 -11.74 13.58
N LYS A 58 8.71 -11.25 13.22
CA LYS A 58 9.34 -11.49 11.90
C LYS A 58 9.61 -12.97 11.64
N ARG A 59 9.81 -13.79 12.68
CA ARG A 59 10.09 -15.23 12.55
C ARG A 59 8.93 -16.02 11.94
N HIS A 60 7.72 -15.47 12.00
CA HIS A 60 6.53 -16.08 11.43
C HIS A 60 6.19 -15.52 10.04
N ILE A 61 6.92 -14.52 9.54
CA ILE A 61 6.68 -13.94 8.23
C ILE A 61 7.42 -14.78 7.18
N ILE A 62 6.65 -15.40 6.29
CA ILE A 62 7.19 -16.11 5.11
C ILE A 62 7.55 -15.09 4.03
N GLN A 63 6.66 -14.14 3.79
CA GLN A 63 6.79 -13.18 2.72
C GLN A 63 6.20 -11.83 3.15
N ILE A 64 6.84 -10.75 2.73
CA ILE A 64 6.33 -9.40 2.83
C ILE A 64 6.55 -8.68 1.50
N MET A 65 5.53 -8.00 0.99
CA MET A 65 5.58 -7.26 -0.26
C MET A 65 4.98 -5.87 -0.08
N GLU A 66 5.57 -4.87 -0.74
CA GLU A 66 4.96 -3.56 -0.90
C GLU A 66 3.81 -3.69 -1.90
N LEU A 67 2.64 -3.16 -1.55
CA LEU A 67 1.53 -2.99 -2.46
C LEU A 67 1.66 -1.61 -3.11
N PRO A 68 1.37 -1.49 -4.43
CA PRO A 68 1.27 -0.17 -5.05
C PRO A 68 0.24 0.65 -4.27
N GLU A 69 0.51 1.94 -4.11
CA GLU A 69 -0.56 2.87 -3.71
C GLU A 69 -1.64 2.72 -4.79
N GLU A 70 -2.84 2.28 -4.40
CA GLU A 70 -4.00 2.38 -5.28
C GLU A 70 -4.15 3.87 -5.57
N GLY A 71 -3.57 4.30 -6.70
CA GLY A 71 -3.88 5.59 -7.28
C GLY A 71 -5.39 5.61 -7.44
N ASP A 72 -6.01 6.70 -7.01
CA ASP A 72 -7.42 6.98 -7.23
C ASP A 72 -7.76 6.52 -8.65
N SER A 73 -8.52 5.43 -8.75
CA SER A 73 -9.13 5.05 -10.01
C SER A 73 -10.21 6.10 -10.25
N GLU A 74 -9.78 7.25 -10.78
CA GLU A 74 -10.68 8.21 -11.38
C GLU A 74 -11.41 7.46 -12.48
N ASN A 75 -12.63 7.04 -12.16
CA ASN A 75 -13.63 6.68 -13.16
C ASN A 75 -13.88 7.96 -13.97
N GLU A 76 -13.06 8.21 -14.99
CA GLU A 76 -13.50 9.02 -16.12
C GLU A 76 -14.62 8.22 -16.78
N HIS A 77 -15.86 8.53 -16.41
CA HIS A 77 -17.03 8.13 -17.17
C HIS A 77 -16.81 8.60 -18.61
N GLU A 78 -16.86 7.65 -19.54
CA GLU A 78 -17.08 7.91 -20.96
C GLU A 78 -18.46 8.58 -21.10
N ASP A 79 -18.50 9.91 -21.03
CA ASP A 79 -19.64 10.65 -21.55
C ASP A 79 -19.46 10.74 -23.07
N ASP A 80 -20.06 9.74 -23.73
CA ASP A 80 -20.39 9.71 -25.16
C ASP A 80 -21.32 10.89 -25.53
N ASP A 81 -20.78 12.10 -25.61
CA ASP A 81 -21.47 13.21 -26.28
C ASP A 81 -21.19 13.12 -27.79
N GLN A 82 -22.02 12.32 -28.46
CA GLN A 82 -22.13 12.33 -29.93
C GLN A 82 -22.64 13.69 -30.40
N ASP A 83 -21.72 14.56 -30.83
CA ASP A 83 -22.07 15.78 -31.55
C ASP A 83 -22.75 15.41 -32.89
N TYR A 84 -24.05 15.66 -32.98
CA TYR A 84 -24.82 15.59 -34.21
C TYR A 84 -24.26 16.58 -35.25
N LEU A 85 -23.75 16.06 -36.37
CA LEU A 85 -23.45 16.85 -37.57
C LEU A 85 -24.75 17.41 -38.16
N GLU A 86 -25.02 18.71 -37.96
CA GLU A 86 -25.99 19.42 -38.78
C GLU A 86 -25.42 19.59 -40.20
N LEU A 87 -26.00 18.88 -41.16
CA LEU A 87 -25.75 19.10 -42.58
C LEU A 87 -26.41 20.44 -43.01
N PRO A 88 -25.69 21.39 -43.64
CA PRO A 88 -26.36 22.52 -44.25
C PRO A 88 -27.15 22.03 -45.47
N GLY A 89 -28.47 22.16 -45.40
CA GLY A 89 -29.38 21.98 -46.53
C GLY A 89 -29.46 23.24 -47.40
N ASN A 90 -29.31 23.03 -48.72
CA ASN A 90 -29.61 23.89 -49.89
C ASN A 90 -29.33 25.39 -49.83
#